data_AF-A0A2J8WMN4-F1
#
_entry.id   AF-A0A2J8WMN4-F1
#
_cell.length_a   1.000
_cell.length_b   1.000
_cell.length_c   1.000
_cell.angle_alpha   90.00
_cell.angle_beta   90.00
_cell.angle_gamma   90.00
#
_symmetry.space_group_name_H-M   'P 1'
#
loop_
_entity.id
_entity.type
_entity.pdbx_description
1 polymer ?
#
loop_
_entity_poly.entity_id
_entity_poly.type
_entity_poly.pdbx_seq_one_letter_code
_entity_poly.pdbx_strand_id
1 'polypeptide(L)'
;MSETSRTAFGGRRAVPPNNSNAAEDDLPTVELQGVVPRGVNLQEFLNVTSVHLFKERWDTNKVDHHTDKYENNKLIVRRGQSFYVQIDFNRPYDPRRDLFRVEYVIGRYPQENKGTYIPVPIVSELQSGKWGAKIVMR
;
A
#
# COMPACT_ATOMS: atom_id res chain seq x y z
N MET A 1 25.26 28.39 32.94
CA MET A 1 26.04 27.63 31.95
C MET A 1 25.06 27.14 30.91
N SER A 2 25.14 27.64 29.68
CA SER A 2 24.26 27.24 28.58
C SER A 2 24.70 25.87 28.05
N GLU A 3 23.86 24.84 28.20
CA GLU A 3 24.06 23.58 27.50
C GLU A 3 23.92 23.82 26.00
N THR A 4 25.04 23.88 25.30
CA THR A 4 25.07 23.80 23.85
C THR A 4 24.67 22.39 23.45
N SER A 5 23.43 22.24 22.98
CA SER A 5 22.95 21.03 22.29
C SER A 5 23.94 20.64 21.19
N ARG A 6 24.76 19.61 21.44
CA ARG A 6 25.65 19.03 20.43
C ARG A 6 24.80 18.54 19.26
N THR A 7 25.20 18.87 18.03
CA THR A 7 24.50 18.45 16.82
C THR A 7 24.53 16.92 16.69
N ALA A 8 23.36 16.29 16.73
CA ALA A 8 23.21 14.84 16.55
C ALA A 8 23.26 14.50 15.05
N PHE A 9 24.47 14.37 14.49
CA PHE A 9 24.65 13.96 13.09
C PHE A 9 24.89 12.44 12.96
N GLY A 10 24.02 11.76 12.22
CA GLY A 10 24.13 10.32 11.94
C GLY A 10 24.96 10.01 10.70
N GLY A 11 26.29 9.98 10.81
CA GLY A 11 27.19 9.84 9.65
C GLY A 11 27.29 8.43 9.01
N ARG A 12 26.72 7.39 9.61
CA ARG A 12 26.90 6.00 9.13
C ARG A 12 26.08 5.69 7.86
N ARG A 13 24.84 6.17 7.78
CA ARG A 13 23.89 5.94 6.67
C ARG A 13 22.85 7.07 6.64
N ALA A 14 22.32 7.38 5.46
CA ALA A 14 21.26 8.39 5.29
C ALA A 14 19.91 7.97 5.91
N VAL A 15 19.61 6.67 5.92
CA VAL A 15 18.39 6.12 6.50
C VAL A 15 18.76 5.08 7.57
N PRO A 16 18.10 5.09 8.75
CA PRO A 16 18.31 4.06 9.76
C PRO A 16 17.95 2.65 9.25
N PRO A 17 18.43 1.58 9.92
CA PRO A 17 18.08 0.22 9.52
C PRO A 17 16.57 -0.03 9.68
N ASN A 18 15.92 -0.54 8.62
CA ASN A 18 14.53 -0.98 8.67
C ASN A 18 14.46 -2.46 9.11
N ASN A 19 14.44 -2.72 10.40
CA ASN A 19 14.61 -4.07 10.98
C ASN A 19 13.53 -4.47 11.98
N SER A 20 12.39 -3.75 12.02
CA SER A 20 11.25 -4.07 12.87
C SER A 20 9.97 -4.10 12.05
N ASN A 21 9.26 -5.22 12.07
CA ASN A 21 7.92 -5.34 11.48
C ASN A 21 6.83 -4.72 12.38
N ALA A 22 7.15 -4.44 13.65
CA ALA A 22 6.23 -3.81 14.59
C ALA A 22 6.28 -2.28 14.52
N ALA A 23 7.30 -1.71 13.88
CA ALA A 23 7.41 -0.28 13.66
C ALA A 23 6.81 0.08 12.30
N GLU A 24 6.19 1.25 12.23
CA GLU A 24 5.54 1.78 11.03
C GLU A 24 5.93 3.25 10.82
N ASP A 25 5.71 3.74 9.61
CA ASP A 25 5.76 5.14 9.23
C ASP A 25 4.35 5.71 9.01
N ASP A 26 4.22 7.04 9.12
CA ASP A 26 2.96 7.74 8.89
C ASP A 26 2.92 8.23 7.44
N LEU A 27 2.25 7.49 6.57
CA LEU A 27 2.07 7.89 5.17
C LEU A 27 1.04 9.02 5.06
N PRO A 28 1.35 10.10 4.30
CA PRO A 28 0.40 11.20 4.12
C PRO A 28 -0.83 10.73 3.34
N THR A 29 -2.01 11.10 3.83
CA THR A 29 -3.29 10.85 3.13
C THR A 29 -3.47 11.78 1.93
N VAL A 30 -2.79 12.93 1.93
CA VAL A 30 -2.72 13.88 0.82
C VAL A 30 -1.30 14.38 0.69
N GLU A 31 -0.64 14.06 -0.43
CA GLU A 31 0.70 14.55 -0.76
C GLU A 31 0.65 15.33 -2.08
N LEU A 32 0.67 16.66 -1.99
CA LEU A 32 0.71 17.55 -3.16
C LEU A 32 2.13 18.06 -3.34
N GLN A 33 2.65 17.99 -4.57
CA GLN A 33 4.00 18.45 -4.91
C GLN A 33 3.94 19.67 -5.84
N GLY A 34 4.80 20.65 -5.58
CA GLY A 34 4.90 21.87 -6.40
C GLY A 34 3.86 22.94 -6.09
N VAL A 35 3.68 23.88 -7.02
CA VAL A 35 2.74 25.00 -6.89
C VAL A 35 1.34 24.53 -7.31
N VAL A 36 0.38 24.58 -6.39
CA VAL A 36 -1.02 24.21 -6.65
C VAL A 36 -1.86 25.48 -6.79
N PRO A 37 -2.58 25.68 -7.92
CA PRO A 37 -3.48 26.80 -8.08
C PRO A 37 -4.57 26.83 -6.99
N ARG A 38 -5.00 28.04 -6.62
CA ARG A 38 -6.18 28.18 -5.74
C ARG A 38 -7.42 27.70 -6.50
N GLY A 39 -8.28 26.94 -5.82
CA GLY A 39 -9.55 26.46 -6.35
C GLY A 39 -9.52 25.08 -7.01
N VAL A 40 -8.43 24.31 -6.88
CA VAL A 40 -8.45 22.90 -7.29
C VAL A 40 -9.49 22.12 -6.47
N ASN A 41 -10.32 21.34 -7.16
CA ASN A 41 -11.37 20.54 -6.55
C ASN A 41 -10.90 19.08 -6.42
N LEU A 42 -10.39 18.71 -5.24
CA LEU A 42 -9.88 17.35 -5.01
C LEU A 42 -10.99 16.29 -5.03
N GLN A 43 -12.26 16.69 -4.90
CA GLN A 43 -13.41 15.80 -4.96
C GLN A 43 -13.67 15.26 -6.39
N GLU A 44 -13.02 15.80 -7.42
CA GLU A 44 -13.12 15.28 -8.79
C GLU A 44 -12.37 13.94 -8.97
N PHE A 45 -11.35 13.70 -8.14
CA PHE A 45 -10.57 12.47 -8.14
C PHE A 45 -11.28 11.35 -7.37
N LEU A 46 -10.84 10.11 -7.61
CA LEU A 46 -11.36 8.96 -6.87
C LEU A 46 -10.98 9.06 -5.40
N ASN A 47 -11.94 8.75 -4.54
CA ASN A 47 -11.75 8.57 -3.12
C ASN A 47 -12.28 7.20 -2.72
N VAL A 48 -11.49 6.46 -1.94
CA VAL A 48 -11.85 5.12 -1.45
C VAL A 48 -12.88 5.26 -0.32
N THR A 49 -14.03 4.62 -0.49
CA THR A 49 -15.08 4.57 0.53
C THR A 49 -14.98 3.31 1.39
N SER A 50 -14.62 2.17 0.79
CA SER A 50 -14.41 0.90 1.49
C SER A 50 -13.41 0.00 0.77
N VAL A 51 -12.78 -0.90 1.55
CA VAL A 51 -11.89 -1.94 1.05
C VAL A 51 -12.33 -3.29 1.63
N HIS A 52 -12.63 -4.24 0.76
CA HIS A 52 -13.02 -5.60 1.11
C HIS A 52 -11.91 -6.57 0.74
N LEU A 53 -11.49 -7.38 1.69
CA LEU A 53 -10.33 -8.28 1.56
C LEU A 53 -10.70 -9.75 1.35
N PHE A 54 -12.00 -10.09 1.33
CA PHE A 54 -12.50 -11.48 1.25
C PHE A 54 -11.71 -12.42 2.18
N LYS A 55 -11.59 -12.03 3.44
CA LYS A 55 -10.59 -12.53 4.41
C LYS A 55 -11.18 -13.49 5.43
N GLU A 56 -12.44 -13.87 5.27
CA GLU A 56 -13.08 -14.81 6.19
C GLU A 56 -12.47 -16.19 6.00
N ARG A 57 -12.50 -17.03 7.05
CA ARG A 57 -11.80 -18.33 7.04
C ARG A 57 -12.34 -19.28 5.97
N TRP A 58 -13.60 -19.07 5.56
CA TRP A 58 -14.29 -19.85 4.55
C TRP A 58 -14.25 -19.20 3.14
N ASP A 59 -13.72 -17.98 3.01
CA ASP A 59 -13.53 -17.33 1.71
C ASP A 59 -12.38 -17.94 0.91
N THR A 60 -12.45 -17.84 -0.41
CA THR A 60 -11.47 -18.40 -1.35
C THR A 60 -10.05 -17.93 -1.08
N ASN A 61 -9.83 -16.66 -0.71
CA ASN A 61 -8.49 -16.16 -0.41
C ASN A 61 -7.80 -16.99 0.68
N LYS A 62 -8.47 -17.30 1.80
CA LYS A 62 -7.82 -18.09 2.87
C LYS A 62 -7.77 -19.58 2.56
N VAL A 63 -8.80 -20.10 1.91
CA VAL A 63 -8.86 -21.52 1.51
C VAL A 63 -7.79 -21.83 0.48
N ASP A 64 -7.72 -21.08 -0.63
CA ASP A 64 -6.79 -21.32 -1.74
C ASP A 64 -5.34 -21.04 -1.36
N HIS A 65 -5.10 -20.09 -0.45
CA HIS A 65 -3.77 -19.85 0.12
C HIS A 65 -3.43 -20.79 1.28
N HIS A 66 -4.31 -21.70 1.68
CA HIS A 66 -4.08 -22.65 2.76
C HIS A 66 -3.68 -21.94 4.08
N THR A 67 -4.45 -20.91 4.44
CA THR A 67 -4.27 -20.05 5.63
C THR A 67 -5.54 -19.92 6.47
N ASP A 68 -6.58 -20.67 6.14
CA ASP A 68 -7.87 -20.79 6.85
C ASP A 68 -7.74 -21.34 8.29
N LYS A 69 -6.65 -22.07 8.56
CA LYS A 69 -6.39 -22.71 9.86
C LYS A 69 -5.81 -21.77 10.92
N TYR A 70 -5.27 -20.62 10.52
CA TYR A 70 -4.78 -19.65 11.50
C TYR A 70 -5.95 -19.03 12.25
N GLU A 71 -5.88 -19.02 13.57
CA GLU A 71 -6.81 -18.28 14.43
C GLU A 71 -6.49 -16.77 14.37
N ASN A 72 -6.73 -16.17 13.21
CA ASN A 72 -6.49 -14.77 12.94
C ASN A 72 -7.54 -14.24 11.95
N ASN A 73 -8.15 -13.10 12.30
CA ASN A 73 -9.21 -12.48 11.50
C ASN A 73 -8.69 -11.57 10.37
N LYS A 74 -7.38 -11.26 10.34
CA LYS A 74 -6.73 -10.51 9.27
C LYS A 74 -6.53 -11.39 8.04
N LEU A 75 -6.35 -10.77 6.88
CA LEU A 75 -5.98 -11.49 5.65
C LEU A 75 -4.57 -12.08 5.82
N ILE A 76 -4.43 -13.36 5.49
CA ILE A 76 -3.13 -14.06 5.45
C ILE A 76 -3.06 -14.76 4.11
N VAL A 77 -2.07 -14.40 3.29
CA VAL A 77 -1.86 -14.95 1.95
C VAL A 77 -0.41 -15.43 1.81
N ARG A 78 -0.16 -16.21 0.76
CA ARG A 78 1.18 -16.73 0.41
C ARG A 78 1.70 -16.06 -0.84
N ARG A 79 2.98 -15.70 -0.83
CA ARG A 79 3.67 -15.03 -1.94
C ARG A 79 3.58 -15.83 -3.24
N GLY A 80 3.56 -15.12 -4.38
CA GLY A 80 3.59 -15.73 -5.71
C GLY A 80 2.26 -16.33 -6.18
N GLN A 81 1.20 -16.20 -5.39
CA GLN A 81 -0.16 -16.63 -5.73
C GLN A 81 -1.10 -15.41 -5.62
N SER A 82 -2.05 -15.30 -6.55
CA SER A 82 -3.02 -14.20 -6.59
C SER A 82 -4.11 -14.37 -5.54
N PHE A 83 -4.64 -13.26 -5.05
CA PHE A 83 -5.81 -13.17 -4.18
C PHE A 83 -6.69 -12.00 -4.63
N TYR A 84 -7.92 -11.96 -4.15
CA TYR A 84 -8.93 -10.97 -4.54
C TYR A 84 -9.09 -9.88 -3.48
N VAL A 85 -9.32 -8.66 -3.94
CA VAL A 85 -9.75 -7.52 -3.13
C VAL A 85 -10.79 -6.73 -3.92
N GLN A 86 -11.67 -6.04 -3.23
CA GLN A 86 -12.61 -5.09 -3.82
C GLN A 86 -12.39 -3.72 -3.18
N ILE A 87 -12.36 -2.69 -4.01
CA ILE A 87 -12.20 -1.29 -3.59
C ILE A 87 -13.44 -0.56 -4.07
N ASP A 88 -14.19 -0.01 -3.13
CA ASP A 88 -15.33 0.85 -3.44
C ASP A 88 -14.84 2.29 -3.46
N PHE A 89 -15.28 3.03 -4.46
CA PHE A 89 -14.95 4.44 -4.65
C PHE A 89 -16.20 5.32 -4.52
N ASN A 90 -15.99 6.61 -4.31
CA ASN A 90 -17.02 7.65 -4.33
C ASN A 90 -17.79 7.76 -5.66
N ARG A 91 -17.23 7.25 -6.76
CA ARG A 91 -17.86 7.15 -8.08
C ARG A 91 -17.25 5.98 -8.88
N PRO A 92 -17.89 5.51 -9.97
CA PRO A 92 -17.29 4.48 -10.82
C PRO A 92 -15.90 4.88 -11.35
N TYR A 93 -15.01 3.89 -11.41
CA TYR A 93 -13.69 4.01 -12.01
C TYR A 93 -13.79 4.16 -13.54
N ASP A 94 -13.23 5.24 -14.09
CA ASP A 94 -13.10 5.47 -15.53
C ASP A 94 -11.62 5.36 -15.93
N PRO A 95 -11.21 4.27 -16.62
CA PRO A 95 -9.81 4.04 -17.00
C PRO A 95 -9.23 5.09 -17.96
N ARG A 96 -10.05 6.01 -18.50
CA ARG A 96 -9.58 7.08 -19.38
C ARG A 96 -9.07 8.30 -18.61
N ARG A 97 -9.45 8.47 -17.35
CA ARG A 97 -9.13 9.65 -16.54
C ARG A 97 -8.62 9.33 -15.14
N ASP A 98 -8.90 8.14 -14.63
CA ASP A 98 -8.54 7.74 -13.28
C ASP A 98 -7.27 6.88 -13.29
N LEU A 99 -6.38 7.17 -12.34
CA LEU A 99 -5.18 6.39 -12.09
C LEU A 99 -5.08 6.15 -10.58
N PHE A 100 -4.89 4.89 -10.20
CA PHE A 100 -4.62 4.50 -8.83
C PHE A 100 -3.71 3.27 -8.82
N ARG A 101 -3.18 2.96 -7.64
CA ARG A 101 -2.43 1.72 -7.37
C ARG A 101 -2.69 1.28 -5.93
N VAL A 102 -2.37 0.03 -5.64
CA VAL A 102 -2.33 -0.48 -4.26
C VAL A 102 -0.90 -0.40 -3.75
N GLU A 103 -0.70 -0.16 -2.46
CA GLU A 103 0.61 -0.08 -1.84
C GLU A 103 0.68 -1.06 -0.67
N TYR A 104 1.74 -1.88 -0.62
CA TYR A 104 2.11 -2.66 0.57
C TYR A 104 3.37 -2.07 1.18
N VAL A 105 3.32 -1.74 2.47
CA VAL A 105 4.39 -1.05 3.17
C VAL A 105 4.71 -1.78 4.47
N ILE A 106 5.99 -1.90 4.82
CA ILE A 106 6.44 -2.56 6.04
C ILE A 106 7.65 -1.87 6.66
N GLY A 107 7.60 -1.72 7.99
CA GLY A 107 8.67 -1.11 8.76
C GLY A 107 8.62 0.42 8.74
N ARG A 108 9.41 1.07 9.61
CA ARG A 108 9.45 2.53 9.76
C ARG A 108 10.19 3.27 8.64
N TYR A 109 11.04 2.57 7.89
CA TYR A 109 11.85 3.18 6.84
C TYR A 109 11.72 2.42 5.52
N PRO A 110 10.50 2.37 4.96
CA PRO A 110 10.23 1.58 3.77
C PRO A 110 10.92 2.20 2.54
N GLN A 111 11.47 1.34 1.68
CA GLN A 111 12.17 1.72 0.45
C GLN A 111 11.83 0.74 -0.68
N GLU A 112 11.53 1.27 -1.85
CA GLU A 112 11.13 0.48 -3.03
C GLU A 112 12.23 -0.48 -3.48
N ASN A 113 13.46 0.01 -3.60
CA ASN A 113 14.61 -0.79 -3.99
C ASN A 113 15.03 -1.87 -2.95
N LYS A 114 14.41 -1.86 -1.76
CA LYS A 114 14.57 -2.90 -0.72
C LYS A 114 13.36 -3.81 -0.63
N GLY A 115 12.30 -3.58 -1.41
CA GLY A 115 11.06 -4.36 -1.37
C GLY A 115 10.27 -4.19 -0.08
N THR A 116 10.49 -3.10 0.67
CA THR A 116 9.74 -2.77 1.90
C THR A 116 8.66 -1.70 1.67
N TYR A 117 8.74 -1.01 0.53
CA TYR A 117 7.65 -0.28 -0.10
C TYR A 117 7.35 -0.94 -1.44
N ILE A 118 6.11 -1.39 -1.65
CA ILE A 118 5.73 -2.17 -2.83
C ILE A 118 4.54 -1.47 -3.51
N PRO A 119 4.78 -0.69 -4.57
CA PRO A 119 3.72 -0.16 -5.41
C PRO A 119 3.21 -1.26 -6.35
N VAL A 120 1.92 -1.59 -6.26
CA VAL A 120 1.26 -2.62 -7.07
C VAL A 120 0.50 -1.94 -8.21
N PRO A 121 1.04 -1.95 -9.45
CA PRO A 121 0.40 -1.29 -10.58
C PRO A 121 -0.86 -2.02 -11.03
N ILE A 122 -1.84 -1.28 -11.53
CA ILE A 122 -2.96 -1.85 -12.29
C ILE A 122 -2.47 -2.24 -13.68
N VAL A 123 -2.66 -3.51 -14.05
CA VAL A 123 -2.17 -4.09 -15.31
C VAL A 123 -3.29 -4.77 -16.08
N SER A 124 -3.15 -4.85 -17.41
CA SER A 124 -4.05 -5.62 -18.27
C SER A 124 -3.90 -7.12 -18.04
N GLU A 125 -2.67 -7.59 -17.90
CA GLU A 125 -2.33 -8.99 -17.66
C GLU A 125 -1.27 -9.14 -16.57
N LEU A 126 -1.43 -10.18 -15.76
CA LEU A 126 -0.47 -10.50 -14.69
C LEU A 126 0.77 -11.17 -15.29
N GLN A 127 1.95 -10.73 -14.84
CA GLN A 127 3.23 -11.30 -15.25
C GLN A 127 3.79 -12.18 -14.14
N SER A 128 4.24 -13.38 -14.50
CA SER A 128 4.86 -14.31 -13.54
C SER A 128 6.06 -13.66 -12.85
N GLY A 129 6.12 -13.81 -11.52
CA GLY A 129 7.21 -13.29 -10.68
C GLY A 129 7.19 -11.78 -10.45
N LYS A 130 6.18 -11.04 -10.92
CA LYS A 130 6.06 -9.59 -10.70
C LYS A 130 4.80 -9.22 -9.94
N TRP A 131 4.86 -8.12 -9.19
CA TRP A 131 3.68 -7.51 -8.60
C TRP A 131 2.82 -6.85 -9.67
N GLY A 132 1.51 -7.01 -9.54
CA GLY A 132 0.50 -6.37 -10.38
C GLY A 132 -0.90 -6.70 -9.88
N ALA A 133 -1.86 -5.84 -10.20
CA ALA A 133 -3.27 -6.05 -9.90
C ALA A 133 -4.07 -5.94 -11.21
N LYS A 134 -4.93 -6.93 -11.46
CA LYS A 134 -5.80 -6.97 -12.65
C LYS A 134 -7.24 -6.72 -12.22
N ILE A 135 -7.91 -5.81 -12.92
CA ILE A 135 -9.35 -5.55 -12.71
C ILE A 135 -10.13 -6.71 -13.36
N VAL A 136 -10.81 -7.50 -12.54
CA VAL A 136 -11.60 -8.67 -12.98
C VAL A 136 -13.11 -8.41 -13.02
N MET A 137 -13.58 -7.39 -12.30
CA MET A 137 -14.98 -6.97 -12.23
C MET A 137 -15.06 -5.44 -12.20
N ARG A 138 -16.12 -4.86 -12.77
CA ARG A 138 -16.40 -3.42 -12.80
C ARG A 138 -17.82 -3.15 -12.32
#